data_AF-A0A940VK44-F1
#
_entry.id   AF-A0A940VK44-F1
#
_cell.length_a   1.000
_cell.length_b   1.000
_cell.length_c   1.000
_cell.angle_alpha   90.00
_cell.angle_beta   90.00
_cell.angle_gamma   90.00
#
_symmetry.space_group_name_H-M   'P 1'
#
loop_
_entity.id
_entity.type
_entity.pdbx_description
1 polymer ?
#
loop_
_entity_poly.entity_id
_entity_poly.type
_entity_poly.pdbx_seq_one_letter_code
_entity_poly.pdbx_strand_id
1 'polypeptide(L)' 'MSAMKPNFPLPEMITPVEPYWLKRLVSFIGMEVVIETTRNSLHGELQEVEHDHILLQIGTQQIFIRCQQIISVMPLYNC' A
#
# COMPACT_ATOMS: atom_id res chain seq x y z
N MET A 1 -4.20 27.20 46.31
CA MET A 1 -4.00 25.78 45.93
C MET A 1 -4.39 25.65 44.46
N SER A 2 -3.43 25.49 43.55
CA SER A 2 -3.71 25.44 42.10
C SER A 2 -4.04 23.99 41.70
N ALA A 3 -5.20 23.78 41.07
CA ALA A 3 -5.65 22.45 40.67
C ALA A 3 -4.76 21.88 39.56
N MET A 4 -4.29 20.64 39.75
CA MET A 4 -3.53 19.87 38.77
C MET A 4 -4.48 19.36 37.68
N LYS A 5 -4.33 19.86 36.46
CA LYS A 5 -5.13 19.40 35.31
C LYS A 5 -4.64 18.01 34.88
N PRO A 6 -5.53 17.04 34.66
CA PRO A 6 -5.14 15.74 34.13
C PRO A 6 -4.60 15.92 32.71
N ASN A 7 -3.36 15.46 32.51
CA ASN A 7 -2.68 15.54 31.23
C ASN A 7 -3.10 14.32 30.40
N PHE A 8 -4.16 14.45 29.62
CA PHE A 8 -4.54 13.41 28.66
C PHE A 8 -3.60 13.54 27.45
N PRO A 9 -2.73 12.56 27.17
CA PRO A 9 -1.92 12.61 25.95
C PRO A 9 -2.86 12.64 24.75
N LEU A 10 -2.67 13.64 23.87
CA LEU A 10 -3.37 13.68 22.60
C LEU A 10 -2.98 12.44 21.79
N PRO A 11 -3.92 11.84 21.02
CA PRO A 11 -3.58 10.74 20.14
C PRO A 11 -2.49 11.18 19.17
N GLU A 12 -1.35 10.52 19.22
CA GLU A 12 -0.24 10.77 18.30
C GLU A 12 -0.42 9.86 17.08
N MET A 13 -0.51 10.48 15.90
CA MET A 13 -0.59 9.73 14.64
C MET A 13 0.82 9.24 14.28
N ILE A 14 1.13 8.01 14.69
CA ILE A 14 2.40 7.37 14.35
C ILE A 14 2.24 6.65 13.01
N THR A 15 2.88 7.17 11.97
CA THR A 15 3.10 6.46 10.71
C THR A 15 4.56 6.02 10.68
N PRO A 16 4.89 4.75 10.99
CA PRO A 16 6.21 4.23 10.70
C PRO A 16 6.34 4.22 9.18
N VAL A 17 7.00 5.24 8.65
CA VAL A 17 7.27 5.35 7.23
C VAL A 17 8.16 4.17 6.87
N GLU A 18 7.67 3.33 5.97
CA GLU A 18 8.46 2.38 5.19
C GLU A 18 8.62 3.03 3.81
N PRO A 19 9.60 3.95 3.60
CA PRO A 19 9.57 4.89 2.47
C PRO A 19 10.11 4.29 1.18
N TYR A 20 10.74 3.11 1.23
CA TYR A 20 11.55 2.64 0.12
C TYR A 20 10.75 1.83 -0.91
N TRP A 21 9.77 1.05 -0.47
CA TRP A 21 9.05 0.15 -1.37
C TRP A 21 8.00 0.89 -2.21
N LEU A 22 7.28 1.88 -1.65
CA LEU A 22 6.31 2.69 -2.40
C LEU A 22 6.96 3.43 -3.58
N LYS A 23 8.12 4.07 -3.35
CA LYS A 23 8.88 4.75 -4.40
C LYS A 23 9.26 3.79 -5.54
N ARG A 24 9.54 2.52 -5.24
CA ARG A 24 9.83 1.51 -6.24
C ARG A 24 8.56 1.04 -6.97
N LEU A 25 7.44 0.89 -6.28
CA LEU A 25 6.17 0.50 -6.91
C LEU A 25 5.67 1.54 -7.92
N VAL A 26 5.91 2.83 -7.69
CA VAL A 26 5.60 3.87 -8.67
C VAL A 26 6.28 3.61 -10.02
N SER A 27 7.46 2.98 -10.03
CA SER A 27 8.14 2.62 -11.29
C SER A 27 7.51 1.45 -12.04
N PHE A 28 6.56 0.75 -11.42
CA PHE A 28 5.83 -0.37 -12.02
C PHE A 28 4.42 0.02 -12.49
N ILE A 29 4.04 1.29 -12.38
CA ILE A 29 2.75 1.77 -12.89
C ILE A 29 2.71 1.56 -14.41
N GLY A 30 1.61 0.97 -14.90
CA GLY A 30 1.40 0.57 -16.29
C GLY A 30 2.02 -0.79 -16.65
N MET A 31 2.61 -1.52 -15.68
CA MET A 31 3.14 -2.86 -15.89
C MET A 31 2.17 -3.92 -15.35
N GLU A 32 2.17 -5.08 -16.01
CA GLU A 32 1.59 -6.29 -15.43
C GLU A 32 2.41 -6.74 -14.22
N VAL A 33 1.75 -6.95 -13.09
CA VAL A 33 2.38 -7.34 -11.83
C VAL A 33 1.62 -8.52 -11.21
N VAL A 34 2.39 -9.39 -10.56
CA VAL A 34 1.84 -10.38 -9.64
C VAL A 34 1.99 -9.83 -8.22
N ILE A 35 0.87 -9.67 -7.54
CA ILE A 35 0.81 -9.22 -6.14
C ILE A 35 0.39 -10.38 -5.27
N GLU A 36 1.25 -10.78 -4.36
CA GLU A 36 0.92 -11.74 -3.33
C GLU A 36 0.34 -11.00 -2.13
N THR A 37 -0.87 -11.38 -1.73
CA THR A 37 -1.51 -10.89 -0.51
C THR A 37 -1.54 -11.96 0.56
N THR A 38 -1.90 -11.57 1.78
CA THR A 38 -2.15 -12.50 2.90
C THR A 38 -3.21 -13.57 2.63
N ARG A 39 -4.06 -13.40 1.60
CA ARG A 39 -5.16 -14.33 1.27
C ARG A 39 -4.94 -15.10 -0.02
N ASN A 40 -4.38 -14.45 -1.04
CA ASN A 40 -4.24 -14.98 -2.38
C ASN A 40 -3.23 -14.16 -3.21
N SER A 41 -2.91 -14.66 -4.41
CA SER A 41 -2.16 -13.90 -5.42
C SER A 41 -3.12 -13.29 -6.44
N LEU A 42 -2.88 -12.04 -6.79
CA LEU A 42 -3.60 -11.27 -7.79
C LEU A 42 -2.66 -10.93 -8.94
N HIS A 43 -3.19 -10.95 -10.16
CA HIS A 43 -2.43 -10.68 -11.38
C HIS A 43 -3.19 -9.63 -12.19
N GLY A 44 -2.51 -8.56 -12.55
CA GLY A 44 -3.09 -7.47 -13.34
C GLY A 44 -2.15 -6.29 -13.47
N GLU A 45 -2.64 -5.24 -14.14
CA GLU A 45 -1.87 -4.04 -14.41
C GLU A 45 -1.94 -3.07 -13.22
N LEU A 46 -0.79 -2.66 -12.70
CA LEU A 46 -0.71 -1.68 -11.62
C LEU A 46 -1.04 -0.29 -12.17
N GLN A 47 -2.15 0.31 -11.73
CA GLN A 47 -2.60 1.61 -12.22
C GLN A 47 -2.12 2.76 -11.35
N GLU A 48 -2.23 2.61 -10.03
CA GLU A 48 -1.95 3.68 -9.07
C GLU A 48 -1.32 3.14 -7.79
N VAL A 49 -0.49 3.97 -7.15
CA VAL A 49 0.20 3.66 -5.91
C VAL A 49 0.04 4.82 -4.96
N GLU A 50 -0.78 4.64 -3.93
CA GLU A 50 -0.99 5.57 -2.83
C GLU A 50 -0.32 5.07 -1.55
N HIS A 51 -0.25 5.91 -0.52
CA HIS A 51 0.45 5.55 0.72
C HIS A 51 -0.17 4.36 1.47
N ASP A 52 -1.49 4.22 1.44
CA ASP A 52 -2.23 3.19 2.18
C ASP A 52 -2.74 2.05 1.29
N HIS A 53 -2.83 2.27 -0.02
CA HIS A 53 -3.33 1.28 -0.97
C HIS A 53 -2.71 1.41 -2.36
N ILE A 54 -2.90 0.37 -3.18
CA ILE A 54 -2.61 0.37 -4.61
C ILE A 54 -3.86 0.02 -5.39
N LEU A 55 -3.92 0.47 -6.64
CA LEU A 55 -4.99 0.13 -7.59
C LEU A 55 -4.47 -0.86 -8.62
N LEU A 56 -5.11 -2.03 -8.68
CA LEU A 56 -4.82 -3.08 -9.65
C LEU A 56 -5.99 -3.24 -10.62
N GLN A 57 -5.71 -3.21 -11.92
CA GLN A 57 -6.67 -3.50 -12.98
C GLN A 57 -6.59 -4.98 -13.36
N ILE A 58 -7.68 -5.73 -13.16
CA ILE A 58 -7.77 -7.15 -13.54
C ILE A 58 -8.90 -7.29 -14.58
N GLY A 59 -8.52 -7.44 -15.85
CA GLY A 59 -9.48 -7.43 -16.96
C GLY A 59 -10.24 -6.11 -17.00
N THR A 60 -11.56 -6.13 -16.74
CA THR A 60 -12.40 -4.93 -16.70
C THR A 60 -12.65 -4.39 -15.29
N GLN A 61 -12.15 -5.05 -14.24
CA GLN A 61 -12.39 -4.68 -12.86
C GLN A 61 -11.21 -3.96 -12.22
N GLN A 62 -11.52 -2.99 -11.37
CA GLN A 62 -10.57 -2.24 -10.55
C GLN A 62 -10.62 -2.73 -9.11
N ILE A 63 -9.46 -3.06 -8.54
CA ILE A 63 -9.35 -3.57 -7.16
C ILE A 63 -8.36 -2.71 -6.38
N PHE A 64 -8.83 -2.20 -5.24
CA PHE A 64 -8.00 -1.50 -4.28
C PHE A 64 -7.44 -2.49 -3.26
N ILE A 65 -6.10 -2.55 -3.15
CA ILE A 65 -5.41 -3.45 -2.23
C ILE A 65 -4.67 -2.62 -1.20
N ARG A 66 -4.97 -2.82 0.08
CA ARG A 66 -4.25 -2.14 1.17
C ARG A 66 -2.80 -2.61 1.22
N CYS A 67 -1.87 -1.67 1.34
CA CYS A 67 -0.44 -1.90 1.49
C CYS A 67 -0.10 -2.95 2.58
N GLN A 68 -0.82 -2.92 3.70
CA GLN A 68 -0.65 -3.84 4.84
C GLN A 68 -1.02 -5.30 4.55
N GLN A 69 -1.71 -5.58 3.43
CA GLN A 69 -2.07 -6.94 3.03
C GLN A 69 -1.11 -7.51 1.99
N ILE A 70 -0.19 -6.70 1.48
CA ILE A 70 0.76 -7.09 0.44
C ILE A 70 1.96 -7.78 1.10
N ILE A 71 2.26 -8.99 0.63
CA ILE A 71 3.43 -9.77 1.03
C ILE A 71 4.56 -9.52 0.04
N SER A 72 4.27 -9.59 -1.26
CA SER A 72 5.26 -9.41 -2.32
C SER A 72 4.64 -8.81 -3.58
N VAL A 73 5.47 -8.13 -4.39
CA VAL A 73 5.09 -7.59 -5.70
C VAL A 73 6.18 -7.95 -6.70
N MET A 74 5.80 -8.61 -7.79
CA MET A 74 6.71 -9.00 -8.86
C MET A 74 6.24 -8.41 -10.19
N PRO A 75 7.02 -7.51 -10.83
CA PRO A 75 6.72 -7.06 -12.18
C PRO A 75 6.98 -8.18 -13.17
N LEU A 76 6.06 -8.38 -14.10
CA LEU A 76 6.29 -9.21 -15.27
C LEU A 76 6.92 -8.33 -16.34
N TYR A 77 8.19 -8.57 -16.65
CA TYR A 77 8.81 -7.94 -17.81
C TYR A 77 8.15 -8.53 -19.05
N ASN A 78 7.66 -7.67 -19.95
CA ASN A 78 7.33 -8.12 -21.30
C ASN A 78 8.63 -8.59 -21.97
N CYS A 79 8.71 -9.89 -22.25
CA CYS A 79 9.71 -10.46 -23.15
C CYS A 79 9.47 -10.00 -24.58
#